data_AF-A0A7J6RGW2-F1
#
_entry.id   AF-A0A7J6RGW2-F1
#
_cell.length_a   1.000
_cell.length_b   1.000
_cell.length_c   1.000
_cell.angle_alpha   90.00
_cell.angle_beta   90.00
_cell.angle_gamma   90.00
#
_symmetry.space_group_name_H-M   'P 1'
#
loop_
_entity.id
_entity.type
_entity.pdbx_description
1 polymer ?
#
loop_
_entity_poly.entity_id
_entity_poly.type
_entity_poly.pdbx_seq_one_letter_code
_entity_poly.pdbx_strand_id
1 'polypeptide(L)'
;TVYDWMEKLDKKFHFMVAKTNWSTVEQAAQASKRRYERGEPLSKLDGIPFIVKDEMSIQNFTELVGTDPNNLENPRLARRAVSTVLFLRDGRDRLGPPL
;
A
#
# COMPACT_ATOMS: atom_id res chain seq x y z
N THR A 1 13.48 13.49 -3.75
CA THR A 1 13.10 12.20 -4.38
C THR A 1 11.61 12.22 -4.70
N VAL A 2 11.07 11.20 -5.37
CA VAL A 2 9.60 11.06 -5.58
C VAL A 2 8.85 11.04 -4.24
N TYR A 3 9.46 10.45 -3.20
CA TYR A 3 8.89 10.40 -1.85
C TYR A 3 8.74 11.80 -1.23
N ASP A 4 9.78 12.64 -1.33
CA ASP A 4 9.70 14.02 -0.81
C ASP A 4 8.61 14.83 -1.52
N TRP A 5 8.37 14.56 -2.80
CA TRP A 5 7.33 15.23 -3.56
C TRP A 5 5.93 14.73 -3.15
N MET A 6 5.76 13.42 -2.92
CA MET A 6 4.52 12.88 -2.37
C MET A 6 4.21 13.42 -0.98
N GLU A 7 5.21 13.52 -0.10
CA GLU A 7 5.02 14.10 1.23
C GLU A 7 4.59 15.57 1.17
N LYS A 8 5.19 16.36 0.27
CA LYS A 8 4.79 17.76 0.06
C LYS A 8 3.37 17.88 -0.48
N LEU A 9 2.98 17.03 -1.42
CA LEU A 9 1.61 17.02 -1.95
C LEU A 9 0.62 16.58 -0.89
N ASP A 10 0.92 15.51 -0.14
CA ASP A 10 0.04 14.99 0.89
C ASP A 10 -0.17 16.01 2.00
N LYS A 11 0.88 16.71 2.41
CA LYS A 11 0.77 17.84 3.34
C LYS A 11 -0.14 18.96 2.84
N LYS A 12 -0.24 19.15 1.52
CA LYS A 12 -1.05 20.20 0.91
C LYS A 12 -2.51 19.78 0.66
N PHE A 13 -2.71 18.53 0.26
CA PHE A 13 -4.00 18.04 -0.25
C PHE A 13 -4.66 17.00 0.66
N HIS A 14 -3.94 16.47 1.66
CA HIS A 14 -4.42 15.49 2.64
C HIS A 14 -5.13 14.29 1.99
N PHE A 15 -4.52 13.73 0.95
CA PHE A 15 -5.14 12.66 0.15
C PHE A 15 -4.76 11.26 0.63
N MET A 16 -3.79 11.11 1.53
CA MET A 16 -3.47 9.82 2.16
C MET A 16 -3.88 9.83 3.63
N VAL A 17 -4.76 8.90 3.99
CA VAL A 17 -5.22 8.76 5.38
C VAL A 17 -4.28 7.90 6.23
N ALA A 18 -3.55 6.98 5.61
CA ALA A 18 -2.36 6.39 6.20
C ALA A 18 -1.31 6.11 5.13
N LYS A 19 -0.07 5.99 5.58
CA LYS A 19 1.11 5.80 4.73
C LYS A 19 1.87 4.58 5.18
N THR A 20 2.30 3.78 4.22
CA THR A 20 3.32 2.75 4.48
C THR A 20 4.67 3.41 4.70
N ASN A 21 5.60 2.69 5.31
CA ASN A 21 6.97 3.19 5.45
C ASN A 21 7.63 3.29 4.06
N TRP A 22 8.16 4.46 3.71
CA TRP A 22 8.85 4.68 2.43
C TRP A 22 9.98 3.68 2.17
N SER A 23 10.64 3.19 3.22
CA SER A 23 11.65 2.13 3.10
C SER A 23 11.07 0.81 2.55
N THR A 24 9.83 0.48 2.85
CA THR A 24 9.14 -0.70 2.29
C THR A 24 8.88 -0.52 0.79
N VAL A 25 8.49 0.68 0.37
CA VAL A 25 8.29 1.03 -1.05
C VAL A 25 9.62 0.93 -1.80
N GLU A 26 10.69 1.45 -1.23
CA GLU A 26 12.02 1.39 -1.82
C GLU A 26 12.55 -0.04 -1.94
N GLN A 27 12.38 -0.87 -0.90
CA GLN A 27 12.75 -2.28 -0.94
C GLN A 27 12.01 -3.05 -2.05
N ALA A 28 10.72 -2.77 -2.24
CA ALA A 28 9.94 -3.41 -3.29
C ALA A 28 10.37 -2.95 -4.69
N ALA A 29 10.67 -1.67 -4.88
CA ALA A 29 11.24 -1.15 -6.13
C ALA A 29 12.60 -1.79 -6.44
N GLN A 30 13.48 -1.92 -5.43
CA GLN A 30 14.77 -2.60 -5.58
C GLN A 30 14.60 -4.09 -5.92
N ALA A 31 13.63 -4.76 -5.31
CA ALA A 31 13.36 -6.17 -5.62
C ALA A 31 12.89 -6.34 -7.06
N SER A 32 12.04 -5.46 -7.56
CA SER A 32 11.61 -5.43 -8.96
C SER A 32 12.79 -5.21 -9.91
N LYS A 33 13.65 -4.24 -9.60
CA LYS A 33 14.88 -3.98 -10.35
C LYS A 33 15.79 -5.21 -10.43
N ARG A 34 15.98 -5.92 -9.31
CA ARG A 34 16.80 -7.16 -9.29
C ARG A 34 16.22 -8.27 -10.16
N ARG A 35 14.89 -8.42 -10.20
CA ARG A 35 14.24 -9.39 -11.12
C ARG A 35 14.54 -9.05 -12.57
N TYR A 36 14.38 -7.77 -12.93
CA TYR A 36 14.68 -7.27 -14.27
C TYR A 36 16.14 -7.53 -14.66
N GLU A 37 17.09 -7.20 -13.77
CA GLU A 37 18.53 -7.41 -14.01
C GLU A 37 18.90 -8.88 -14.20
N ARG A 38 18.15 -9.81 -13.59
CA ARG A 38 18.34 -11.26 -13.75
C ARG A 38 17.62 -11.85 -14.97
N GLY A 39 16.89 -11.05 -15.75
CA GLY A 39 16.09 -11.53 -16.87
C GLY A 39 14.90 -12.39 -16.43
N GLU A 40 14.45 -12.27 -15.17
CA GLU A 40 13.28 -12.99 -14.67
C GLU A 40 11.98 -12.37 -15.23
N PRO A 41 10.92 -13.17 -15.43
CA PRO A 41 9.61 -12.64 -15.79
C PRO A 41 9.14 -11.57 -14.80
N LEU A 42 8.65 -10.45 -15.32
CA LEU A 42 8.06 -9.38 -14.55
C LEU A 42 6.53 -9.44 -14.63
N SER A 43 5.89 -9.12 -13.52
CA SER A 43 4.44 -8.89 -13.51
C SER A 43 4.10 -7.57 -14.22
N LYS A 44 2.83 -7.40 -14.58
CA LYS A 44 2.33 -6.17 -15.22
C LYS A 44 2.50 -4.91 -14.36
N LEU A 45 2.65 -5.06 -13.04
CA LEU A 45 2.76 -3.95 -12.08
C LEU A 45 4.13 -3.90 -11.40
N ASP A 46 5.12 -4.62 -11.91
CA ASP A 46 6.48 -4.56 -11.38
C ASP A 46 7.06 -3.14 -11.48
N GLY A 47 7.49 -2.60 -10.33
CA GLY A 47 8.09 -1.27 -10.25
C GLY A 47 7.11 -0.11 -10.36
N ILE A 48 5.80 -0.37 -10.52
CA ILE A 48 4.77 0.68 -10.63
C ILE A 48 4.23 1.03 -9.23
N PRO A 49 4.46 2.25 -8.72
CA PRO A 49 3.81 2.67 -7.50
C PRO A 49 2.32 2.98 -7.75
N PHE A 50 1.45 2.55 -6.85
CA PHE A 50 0.03 2.90 -6.86
C PHE A 50 -0.49 3.25 -5.48
N ILE A 51 -1.64 3.89 -5.39
CA ILE A 51 -2.33 4.14 -4.12
C ILE A 51 -3.69 3.46 -4.21
N VAL A 52 -4.16 2.97 -3.07
CA VAL A 52 -5.42 2.25 -2.95
C VAL A 52 -6.45 3.15 -2.26
N LYS A 53 -7.73 2.99 -2.56
CA LYS A 53 -8.79 3.65 -1.78
C LYS A 53 -8.94 2.96 -0.42
N ASP A 54 -9.23 3.71 0.63
CA ASP A 54 -9.37 3.23 2.02
C ASP A 54 -10.56 2.30 2.28
N GLU A 55 -11.34 1.98 1.24
CA GLU A 55 -12.40 0.97 1.21
C GLU A 55 -11.89 -0.45 0.93
N MET A 56 -10.61 -0.63 0.57
CA MET A 56 -10.04 -1.96 0.30
C MET A 56 -9.34 -2.54 1.51
N SER A 57 -9.59 -3.82 1.80
CA SER A 57 -8.93 -4.49 2.92
C SER A 57 -7.44 -4.78 2.67
N ILE A 58 -6.55 -4.27 3.51
CA ILE A 58 -5.08 -4.44 3.43
C ILE A 58 -4.55 -4.91 4.79
N GLN A 59 -3.73 -5.95 4.75
CA GLN A 59 -3.10 -6.53 5.95
C GLN A 59 -2.30 -5.48 6.73
N ASN A 60 -2.49 -5.45 8.06
CA ASN A 60 -1.78 -4.59 9.02
C ASN A 60 -2.13 -3.08 9.03
N PHE A 61 -3.26 -2.69 8.43
CA PHE A 61 -3.76 -1.30 8.50
C PHE A 61 -5.21 -1.25 9.03
N THR A 62 -5.87 -0.08 9.18
CA THR A 62 -7.24 0.10 9.77
C THR A 62 -8.28 0.73 8.82
N GLU A 63 -9.44 0.09 8.57
CA GLU A 63 -10.40 0.46 7.51
C GLU A 63 -11.24 1.65 7.93
N LEU A 64 -11.09 2.74 7.17
CA LEU A 64 -11.74 4.01 7.49
C LEU A 64 -12.95 4.27 6.60
N VAL A 65 -12.99 3.83 5.34
CA VAL A 65 -14.16 4.02 4.45
C VAL A 65 -14.68 5.47 4.46
N GLY A 66 -13.75 6.44 4.43
CA GLY A 66 -14.07 7.87 4.47
C GLY A 66 -14.65 8.38 5.80
N THR A 67 -14.45 7.65 6.90
CA THR A 67 -14.92 8.06 8.23
C THR A 67 -13.81 8.67 9.08
N ASP A 68 -14.21 9.45 10.09
CA ASP A 68 -13.29 10.04 11.06
C ASP A 68 -12.57 8.93 11.86
N PRO A 69 -11.23 8.84 11.80
CA PRO A 69 -10.46 7.84 12.52
C PRO A 69 -10.58 7.96 14.05
N ASN A 70 -11.06 9.09 14.58
CA ASN A 70 -11.27 9.30 16.01
C ASN A 70 -12.70 8.97 16.48
N ASN A 71 -13.61 8.69 15.55
CA ASN A 71 -14.99 8.37 15.88
C ASN A 71 -15.14 6.89 16.28
N LEU A 72 -14.81 6.58 17.52
CA LEU A 72 -14.83 5.21 18.09
C LEU A 72 -16.20 4.51 18.02
N GLU A 73 -17.29 5.26 17.80
CA GLU A 73 -18.63 4.67 17.62
C GLU A 73 -18.87 4.12 16.21
N ASN A 74 -17.96 4.39 15.27
CA ASN A 74 -18.11 3.90 13.92
C ASN A 74 -17.89 2.37 13.86
N PRO A 75 -18.91 1.57 13.49
CA PRO A 75 -18.82 0.12 13.45
C PRO A 75 -17.81 -0.42 12.42
N ARG A 76 -17.31 0.44 11.50
CA ARG A 76 -16.29 0.07 10.51
C ARG A 76 -14.85 0.16 11.02
N LEU A 77 -14.57 0.95 12.08
CA LEU A 77 -13.24 1.04 12.68
C LEU A 77 -12.77 -0.25 13.36
N ALA A 78 -13.69 -1.19 13.61
CA ALA A 78 -13.36 -2.53 14.11
C ALA A 78 -12.72 -3.43 13.04
N ARG A 79 -12.68 -3.01 11.76
CA ARG A 79 -12.08 -3.78 10.66
C ARG A 79 -10.77 -3.14 10.22
N ARG A 80 -9.74 -3.97 10.06
CA ARG A 80 -8.37 -3.56 9.77
C ARG A 80 -8.14 -3.39 8.25
N ALA A 81 -7.96 -2.16 7.72
CA ALA A 81 -7.27 -1.83 6.46
C ALA A 81 -7.02 -0.33 6.08
N VAL A 82 -5.85 0.06 5.56
CA VAL A 82 -5.61 1.35 4.87
C VAL A 82 -4.67 1.12 3.71
N SER A 83 -4.93 1.90 2.66
CA SER A 83 -4.17 2.08 1.44
C SER A 83 -2.65 2.06 1.59
N THR A 84 -2.02 1.27 0.74
CA THR A 84 -0.57 1.21 0.58
C THR A 84 -0.25 1.08 -0.90
N VAL A 85 0.90 1.61 -1.30
CA VAL A 85 1.62 1.21 -2.50
C VAL A 85 1.99 -0.26 -2.36
N LEU A 86 1.07 -1.15 -2.74
CA LEU A 86 1.39 -2.56 -2.84
C LEU A 86 2.30 -2.76 -4.04
N PHE A 87 3.12 -3.79 -3.99
CA PHE A 87 3.77 -4.33 -5.18
C PHE A 87 3.31 -5.77 -5.25
N LEU A 88 2.68 -6.16 -6.35
CA LEU A 88 2.36 -7.56 -6.58
C LEU A 88 3.69 -8.31 -6.70
N ARG A 89 4.01 -9.12 -5.69
CA ARG A 89 4.91 -10.25 -5.90
C ARG A 89 4.13 -11.27 -6.72
N ASP A 90 4.75 -11.75 -7.79
CA ASP A 90 4.19 -12.78 -8.64
C ASP A 90 3.80 -14.03 -7.81
N GLY A 91 2.49 -14.26 -7.70
CA GLY A 91 1.88 -15.57 -7.91
C GLY A 91 1.96 -16.69 -6.86
N ARG A 92 2.58 -16.54 -5.67
CA ARG A 92 2.65 -17.68 -4.72
C ARG A 92 2.34 -17.50 -3.24
N ASP A 93 1.99 -16.30 -2.77
CA ASP A 93 1.55 -16.14 -1.38
C ASP A 93 0.06 -15.79 -1.35
N ARG A 94 -0.75 -16.81 -1.06
CA ARG A 94 -2.19 -16.71 -0.84
C ARG A 94 -2.44 -15.75 0.32
N LEU A 95 -3.05 -14.59 0.03
CA LEU A 95 -3.67 -13.74 1.05
C LEU A 95 -5.04 -14.32 1.41
N GLY A 96 -5.03 -15.38 2.23
CA GLY A 96 -6.22 -15.97 2.84
C GLY A 96 -5.79 -16.83 4.04
N PRO A 97 -6.62 -16.95 5.09
CA PRO A 97 -6.30 -17.84 6.20
C PRO A 97 -6.14 -19.28 5.68
N PRO A 98 -5.30 -20.11 6.32
CA PRO A 98 -5.13 -21.50 5.93
C PRO A 98 -6.48 -22.23 6.08
N LEU A 99 -6.82 -23.05 5.07
CA LEU A 99 -7.87 -24.06 5.19
C LEU A 99 -7.48 -25.10 6.25
#